data_AF-Q9K754-F1
#
_entry.id   AF-Q9K754-F1
#
_cell.length_a   1.000
_cell.length_b   1.000
_cell.length_c   1.000
_cell.angle_alpha   90.00
_cell.angle_beta   90.00
_cell.angle_gamma   90.00
#
_symmetry.space_group_name_H-M   'P 1'
#
loop_
_entity.id
_entity.type
_entity.pdbx_description
1 polymer ?
#
loop_
_entity_poly.entity_id
_entity_poly.type
_entity_poly.pdbx_seq_one_letter_code
_entity_poly.pdbx_strand_id
1 'polypeptide(L)'
;MAELASSYSRERELAFFVVNFGFTKRDYNELTEVEKAFIYKAYETKLVTEMTHLRNAVLNAINNAFRKKNKKFIELFKRKQAKADKEYNENAIKIIKEMEKRDGKSWIDRIYKEAGLKRPVKPGRKVGD
;
A
#
# COMPACT_ATOMS: atom_id res chain seq x y z
N MET A 1 -26.26 -37.26 -6.76
CA MET A 1 -25.58 -36.27 -5.89
C MET A 1 -25.91 -34.83 -6.26
N ALA A 2 -25.88 -34.44 -7.55
CA ALA A 2 -26.28 -33.09 -7.96
C ALA A 2 -27.77 -32.76 -7.73
N GLU A 3 -28.69 -33.70 -7.99
CA GLU A 3 -30.13 -33.49 -7.75
C GLU A 3 -30.49 -33.32 -6.26
N LEU A 4 -29.85 -34.08 -5.37
CA LEU A 4 -30.06 -33.95 -3.92
C LEU A 4 -29.47 -32.64 -3.34
N ALA A 5 -28.44 -32.10 -3.99
CA ALA A 5 -27.88 -30.78 -3.67
C ALA A 5 -28.76 -29.64 -4.20
N SER A 6 -29.60 -29.90 -5.20
CA SER A 6 -30.58 -28.95 -5.73
C SER A 6 -31.78 -28.81 -4.78
N SER A 7 -32.22 -29.91 -4.15
CA SER A 7 -33.42 -29.93 -3.30
C SER A 7 -33.35 -29.06 -2.04
N TYR A 8 -32.15 -28.61 -1.64
CA TYR A 8 -31.93 -27.78 -0.45
C TYR A 8 -31.26 -26.43 -0.74
N SER A 9 -31.31 -25.94 -1.99
CA SER A 9 -30.62 -24.68 -2.33
C SER A 9 -31.12 -23.52 -1.47
N ARG A 10 -32.44 -23.41 -1.31
CA ARG A 10 -33.07 -22.34 -0.53
C ARG A 10 -32.70 -22.38 0.95
N GLU A 11 -32.67 -23.56 1.55
CA GLU A 11 -32.31 -23.75 2.96
C GLU A 11 -30.84 -23.39 3.21
N ARG A 12 -29.95 -23.73 2.28
CA ARG A 12 -28.53 -23.34 2.37
C ARG A 12 -28.33 -21.84 2.28
N GLU A 13 -29.02 -21.19 1.34
CA GLU A 13 -28.95 -19.74 1.21
C GLU A 13 -29.51 -19.06 2.45
N LEU A 14 -30.68 -19.46 2.94
CA LEU A 14 -31.24 -18.93 4.18
C LEU A 14 -30.25 -19.10 5.34
N ALA A 15 -29.65 -20.28 5.50
CA ALA A 15 -28.65 -20.52 6.54
C ALA A 15 -27.44 -19.58 6.39
N PHE A 16 -26.96 -19.36 5.18
CA PHE A 16 -25.88 -18.41 4.92
C PHE A 16 -26.24 -16.99 5.37
N PHE A 17 -27.45 -16.50 5.05
CA PHE A 17 -27.85 -15.15 5.45
C PHE A 17 -28.09 -15.00 6.96
N VAL A 18 -28.70 -16.02 7.58
CA VAL A 18 -28.94 -16.05 9.03
C VAL A 18 -27.62 -16.06 9.80
N VAL A 19 -26.67 -16.93 9.42
CA VAL A 19 -25.41 -17.11 10.14
C VAL A 19 -24.47 -15.92 9.96
N ASN A 20 -24.35 -15.38 8.74
CA ASN A 20 -23.37 -14.34 8.46
C ASN A 20 -23.87 -12.91 8.69
N PHE A 21 -25.20 -12.68 8.61
CA PHE A 21 -25.78 -11.34 8.71
C PHE A 21 -26.87 -11.22 9.79
N GLY A 22 -27.25 -12.31 10.46
CA GLY A 22 -28.27 -12.28 11.51
C GLY A 22 -29.70 -12.07 11.00
N PHE A 23 -29.94 -12.35 9.71
CA PHE A 23 -31.25 -12.15 9.10
C PHE A 23 -32.27 -13.13 9.66
N THR A 24 -33.53 -12.70 9.79
CA THR A 24 -34.63 -13.61 10.03
C THR A 24 -35.06 -14.26 8.71
N LYS A 25 -35.85 -15.34 8.80
CA LYS A 25 -36.46 -15.96 7.62
C LYS A 25 -37.34 -14.98 6.83
N ARG A 26 -37.94 -13.99 7.50
CA ARG A 26 -38.76 -12.97 6.85
C ARG A 26 -37.89 -12.04 6.01
N ASP A 27 -36.82 -11.49 6.60
CA ASP A 27 -35.90 -10.57 5.92
C ASP A 27 -35.33 -11.21 4.64
N TYR A 28 -34.94 -12.49 4.70
CA TYR A 28 -34.46 -13.22 3.52
C TYR A 28 -35.52 -13.36 2.40
N ASN A 29 -36.80 -13.54 2.75
CA ASN A 29 -37.87 -13.66 1.76
C ASN A 29 -38.30 -12.31 1.18
N GLU A 30 -38.02 -11.20 1.87
CA GLU A 30 -38.29 -9.86 1.38
C GLU A 30 -37.24 -9.42 0.34
N LEU A 31 -36.05 -10.04 0.32
CA LEU A 31 -35.02 -9.77 -0.68
C LEU A 31 -35.38 -10.31 -2.07
N THR A 32 -35.15 -9.48 -3.07
CA THR A 32 -35.10 -9.91 -4.47
C THR A 32 -33.84 -10.71 -4.78
N GLU A 33 -33.88 -11.54 -5.83
CA GLU A 33 -32.72 -12.32 -6.27
C GLU A 33 -31.52 -11.45 -6.66
N VAL A 34 -31.79 -10.24 -7.17
CA VAL A 34 -30.76 -9.25 -7.51
C VAL A 34 -30.06 -8.74 -6.25
N GLU A 35 -30.82 -8.41 -5.21
CA GLU A 35 -30.25 -7.96 -3.93
C GLU A 35 -29.45 -9.07 -3.25
N LYS A 36 -29.94 -10.31 -3.27
CA LYS A 36 -29.18 -11.47 -2.79
C LYS A 36 -27.84 -11.58 -3.51
N ALA A 37 -27.82 -11.48 -4.84
CA ALA A 37 -26.60 -11.54 -5.64
C ALA A 37 -25.61 -10.42 -5.28
N PHE A 38 -26.08 -9.19 -5.04
CA PHE A 38 -25.23 -8.10 -4.57
C PHE A 38 -24.63 -8.37 -3.19
N ILE A 39 -25.43 -8.91 -2.26
CA ILE A 39 -24.95 -9.25 -0.91
C ILE A 39 -23.89 -10.35 -0.99
N TYR A 40 -24.13 -11.40 -1.77
CA TYR A 40 -23.11 -12.43 -2.02
C TYR A 40 -21.82 -11.83 -2.55
N LYS A 41 -21.92 -10.97 -3.57
CA LYS A 41 -20.74 -10.35 -4.18
C LYS A 41 -19.97 -9.46 -3.21
N ALA A 42 -20.68 -8.68 -2.40
CA ALA A 42 -20.09 -7.84 -1.38
C ALA A 42 -19.39 -8.67 -0.29
N TYR A 43 -20.01 -9.77 0.14
CA TYR A 43 -19.44 -10.69 1.11
C TYR A 43 -18.17 -11.38 0.59
N GLU A 44 -18.19 -11.90 -0.63
CA GLU A 44 -17.00 -12.47 -1.28
C GLU A 44 -15.87 -11.45 -1.35
N THR A 45 -16.19 -10.23 -1.79
CA THR A 45 -15.22 -9.15 -1.92
C THR A 45 -14.61 -8.79 -0.57
N LYS A 46 -15.43 -8.70 0.48
CA LYS A 46 -14.99 -8.50 1.86
C LYS A 46 -14.04 -9.61 2.30
N LEU A 47 -14.44 -10.87 2.18
CA LEU A 47 -13.62 -12.02 2.58
C LEU A 47 -12.27 -12.05 1.85
N VAL A 48 -12.27 -11.90 0.53
CA VAL A 48 -11.03 -11.87 -0.27
C VAL A 48 -10.13 -10.72 0.18
N THR A 49 -10.71 -9.56 0.47
CA THR A 49 -9.98 -8.38 0.93
C THR A 49 -9.37 -8.60 2.32
N GLU A 50 -10.14 -9.12 3.27
CA GLU A 50 -9.68 -9.45 4.63
C GLU A 50 -8.56 -10.49 4.62
N MET A 51 -8.72 -11.59 3.88
CA MET A 51 -7.70 -12.63 3.74
C MET A 51 -6.44 -12.09 3.07
N THR A 52 -6.59 -11.21 2.08
CA THR A 52 -5.45 -10.54 1.43
C THR A 52 -4.72 -9.62 2.41
N HIS A 53 -5.44 -8.84 3.22
CA HIS A 53 -4.84 -7.99 4.25
C HIS A 53 -4.11 -8.81 5.30
N LEU A 54 -4.69 -9.91 5.78
CA LEU A 54 -4.06 -10.81 6.73
C LEU A 54 -2.76 -11.40 6.16
N ARG A 55 -2.81 -11.95 4.94
CA ARG A 55 -1.63 -12.47 4.25
C ARG A 55 -0.53 -11.40 4.15
N ASN A 56 -0.90 -10.19 3.74
CA ASN A 56 0.06 -9.09 3.58
C ASN A 56 0.64 -8.65 4.94
N ALA A 57 -0.17 -8.65 6.01
CA ALA A 57 0.28 -8.33 7.36
C ALA A 57 1.31 -9.35 7.86
N VAL A 58 1.03 -10.65 7.69
CA VAL A 58 1.94 -11.75 8.07
C VAL A 58 3.26 -11.64 7.30
N LEU A 59 3.20 -11.47 5.98
CA LEU A 59 4.41 -11.30 5.16
C LEU A 59 5.21 -10.04 5.55
N ASN A 60 4.53 -8.94 5.86
CA ASN A 60 5.20 -7.72 6.35
C ASN A 60 5.88 -7.95 7.71
N ALA A 61 5.22 -8.64 8.64
CA ALA A 61 5.77 -8.97 9.94
C ALA A 61 7.02 -9.85 9.82
N ILE A 62 6.96 -10.92 9.02
CA ILE A 62 8.09 -11.80 8.73
C ILE A 62 9.27 -11.00 8.15
N ASN A 63 9.01 -10.14 7.17
CA ASN A 63 10.06 -9.31 6.56
C ASN A 63 10.68 -8.30 7.54
N ASN A 64 9.89 -7.75 8.46
CA ASN A 64 10.39 -6.86 9.50
C ASN A 64 11.18 -7.62 10.58
N ALA A 65 10.79 -8.85 10.92
CA ALA A 65 11.50 -9.71 11.86
C ALA A 65 12.90 -10.10 11.35
N PHE A 66 13.02 -10.44 10.07
CA PHE A 66 14.31 -10.77 9.43
C PHE A 66 15.13 -9.56 8.97
N ARG A 67 14.73 -8.35 9.37
CA ARG A 67 15.34 -7.12 8.89
C ARG A 67 16.68 -6.87 9.58
N LYS A 68 17.67 -6.37 8.82
CA LYS A 68 18.98 -5.98 9.38
C LYS A 68 18.82 -4.92 10.47
N LYS A 69 19.65 -5.02 11.52
CA LYS A 69 19.74 -4.04 12.61
C LYS A 69 19.94 -2.63 12.05
N ASN A 70 19.30 -1.64 12.66
CA ASN A 70 19.31 -0.21 12.28
C ASN A 70 18.62 0.14 10.95
N LYS A 71 17.85 -0.77 10.32
CA LYS A 71 16.98 -0.42 9.18
C LYS A 71 15.59 -0.02 9.66
N LYS A 72 15.03 1.06 9.09
CA LYS A 72 13.68 1.56 9.42
C LYS A 72 12.61 0.50 9.18
N PHE A 73 11.64 0.36 10.09
CA PHE A 73 10.49 -0.55 9.95
C PHE A 73 9.70 -0.31 8.65
N ILE A 74 9.27 -1.38 7.99
CA ILE A 74 8.38 -1.30 6.81
C ILE A 74 6.94 -1.23 7.31
N GLU A 75 6.30 -0.09 7.14
CA GLU A 75 4.87 0.08 7.43
C GLU A 75 4.00 -0.81 6.52
N LEU A 76 2.96 -1.43 7.09
CA LEU A 76 1.98 -2.23 6.35
C LEU A 76 1.17 -1.34 5.39
N PHE A 77 0.65 -0.22 5.90
CA PHE A 77 -0.10 0.76 5.13
C PHE A 77 0.83 1.91 4.73
N LYS A 78 1.29 1.89 3.49
CA LYS A 78 2.14 2.95 2.96
C LYS A 78 1.29 4.20 2.72
N ARG A 79 1.77 5.34 3.20
CA ARG A 79 1.20 6.64 2.80
C ARG A 79 1.34 6.80 1.30
N LYS A 80 0.26 7.19 0.63
CA LYS A 80 0.28 7.54 -0.80
C LYS A 80 1.27 8.70 -0.96
N GLN A 81 2.36 8.47 -1.69
CA GLN A 81 3.30 9.54 -1.97
C GLN A 81 2.63 10.56 -2.89
N ALA A 82 2.80 11.85 -2.57
CA ALA A 82 2.41 12.90 -3.49
C ALA A 82 3.16 12.70 -4.81
N LYS A 83 2.47 12.86 -5.94
CA LYS A 83 3.13 12.82 -7.24
C LYS A 83 4.13 13.97 -7.25
N ALA A 84 5.39 13.65 -7.54
CA ALA A 84 6.41 14.67 -7.71
C ALA A 84 6.00 15.60 -8.85
N ASP A 85 6.11 16.91 -8.63
CA ASP A 85 5.95 17.91 -9.69
C ASP A 85 7.13 17.78 -10.65
N LYS A 86 6.85 17.17 -11.80
CA LYS A 86 7.89 16.87 -12.81
C LYS A 86 8.48 18.15 -13.38
N GLU A 87 7.63 19.14 -13.63
CA GLU A 87 8.03 20.39 -14.26
C GLU A 87 8.90 21.21 -13.30
N TYR A 88 8.50 21.30 -12.02
CA TYR A 88 9.32 21.91 -10.98
C TYR A 88 10.69 21.21 -10.87
N ASN A 89 10.71 19.88 -10.83
CA ASN A 89 11.95 19.11 -10.69
C ASN A 89 12.88 19.26 -11.91
N GLU A 90 12.32 19.22 -13.12
CA GLU A 90 13.09 19.37 -14.36
C GLU A 90 13.69 20.78 -14.47
N ASN A 91 12.91 21.82 -14.14
CA ASN A 91 13.37 23.20 -14.08
C ASN A 91 14.44 23.41 -13.00
N ALA A 92 14.23 22.86 -11.80
CA ALA A 92 15.22 22.93 -10.73
C ALA A 92 16.54 22.26 -11.14
N ILE A 93 16.50 21.09 -11.78
CA ILE A 93 17.70 20.41 -12.28
C ILE A 93 18.39 21.24 -13.36
N LYS A 94 17.64 21.86 -14.27
CA LYS A 94 18.20 22.72 -15.32
C LYS A 94 18.92 23.92 -14.73
N ILE A 95 18.27 24.63 -13.79
CA ILE A 95 18.84 25.78 -13.08
C ILE A 95 20.12 25.37 -12.34
N ILE A 96 20.09 24.26 -11.61
CA ILE A 96 21.28 23.74 -10.89
C ILE A 96 22.42 23.47 -11.87
N LYS A 97 22.16 22.83 -13.01
CA LYS A 97 23.19 22.56 -14.03
C LYS A 97 23.76 23.82 -14.65
N GLU A 98 22.93 24.84 -14.89
CA GLU A 98 23.37 26.13 -15.41
C GLU A 98 24.23 26.89 -14.39
N MET A 99 23.80 26.91 -13.11
CA MET A 99 24.59 27.45 -12.02
C MET A 99 25.92 26.71 -11.85
N GLU A 100 25.94 25.37 -11.91
CA GLU A 100 27.17 24.59 -11.82
C GLU A 100 28.14 24.88 -12.98
N LYS A 101 27.62 25.15 -14.19
CA LYS A 101 28.46 25.54 -15.33
C LYS A 101 29.04 26.94 -15.18
N ARG A 102 28.27 27.89 -14.63
CA ARG A 102 28.68 29.30 -14.48
C ARG A 102 29.60 29.50 -13.28
N ASP A 103 29.22 28.95 -12.13
CA ASP A 103 29.77 29.30 -10.82
C ASP A 103 30.57 28.13 -10.19
N GLY A 104 30.58 26.97 -10.84
CA GLY A 104 31.22 25.75 -10.34
C GLY A 104 30.45 25.09 -9.19
N LYS A 105 31.07 24.10 -8.53
CA LYS A 105 30.46 23.30 -7.45
C LYS A 105 30.86 23.75 -6.04
N SER A 106 31.62 24.83 -5.93
CA SER A 106 32.20 25.34 -4.69
C SER A 106 31.14 25.85 -3.69
N TRP A 107 29.95 26.23 -4.16
CA TRP A 107 28.83 26.65 -3.33
C TRP A 107 28.29 25.49 -2.46
N ILE A 108 28.39 24.25 -2.92
CA ILE A 108 27.98 23.07 -2.15
C ILE A 108 28.82 22.95 -0.88
N ASP A 109 30.14 23.12 -1.00
CA ASP A 109 31.06 23.05 0.13
C ASP A 109 30.82 24.17 1.16
N ARG A 110 30.40 25.36 0.68
CA ARG A 110 30.02 26.48 1.56
C ARG A 110 28.78 26.17 2.39
N ILE A 111 27.74 25.58 1.78
CA ILE A 111 26.51 25.18 2.49
C ILE A 111 26.83 24.18 3.60
N TYR A 112 27.64 23.16 3.31
CA TYR A 112 28.04 22.19 4.33
C TYR A 112 28.82 22.86 5.48
N LYS A 113 29.76 23.76 5.14
CA LYS A 113 30.55 24.49 6.14
C LYS A 113 29.69 25.38 7.04
N GLU A 114 28.75 26.14 6.48
CA GLU A 114 27.85 27.02 7.24
C GLU A 114 26.84 26.24 8.09
N ALA A 115 26.36 25.09 7.60
CA ALA A 115 25.52 24.19 8.37
C ALA A 115 26.28 23.43 9.48
N GLY A 116 27.60 23.63 9.62
CA GLY A 116 28.45 22.91 10.57
C GLY A 116 28.59 21.42 10.27
N LEU A 117 28.25 20.98 9.05
CA LEU A 117 28.24 19.59 8.63
C LEU A 117 29.47 19.28 7.78
N LYS A 118 30.04 18.08 7.95
CA LYS A 118 31.06 17.57 7.03
C LYS A 118 30.39 17.04 5.78
N ARG A 119 30.86 17.46 4.60
CA ARG A 119 30.38 16.92 3.32
C ARG A 119 30.63 15.40 3.31
N PRO A 120 29.60 14.57 3.03
CA PRO A 120 29.78 13.13 2.99
C PRO A 120 30.64 12.75 1.79
N VAL A 121 31.84 12.25 2.06
CA VAL A 121 32.75 11.73 1.05
C VAL A 121 32.34 10.29 0.75
N LYS A 122 32.02 9.96 -0.51
CA LYS A 122 31.82 8.55 -0.90
C LYS A 122 33.14 7.80 -0.66
N PRO A 123 33.11 6.59 -0.05
CA PRO A 123 34.34 5.80 0.09
C PRO A 123 34.94 5.57 -1.31
N GLY A 124 36.15 6.09 -1.53
CA GLY A 124 36.88 5.98 -2.80
C GLY A 124 36.99 7.25 -3.66
N ARG A 125 36.32 8.37 -3.32
CA ARG A 125 36.51 9.65 -4.04
C ARG A 125 37.34 10.61 -3.18
N LYS A 126 38.48 11.10 -3.69
CA LYS A 126 39.28 12.12 -2.98
C LYS A 126 38.50 13.44 -2.98
N VAL A 127 38.62 14.19 -1.88
CA VAL A 127 38.05 15.54 -1.76
C VAL A 127 38.86 16.45 -2.69
N GLY A 128 38.27 16.85 -3.82
CA GLY A 128 38.93 17.74 -4.78
C GLY A 128 38.58 17.55 -6.26
N ASP A 129 37.93 16.44 -6.64
CA ASP A 129 37.46 16.18 -8.02
C ASP A 129 35.96 16.51 -8.25
#